data_AF-A0A9D5JWV8-F1
#
_entry.id   AF-A0A9D5JWV8-F1
#
_cell.length_a   1.000
_cell.length_b   1.000
_cell.length_c   1.000
_cell.angle_alpha   90.00
_cell.angle_beta   90.00
_cell.angle_gamma   90.00
#
_symmetry.space_group_name_H-M   'P 1'
#
loop_
_entity.id
_entity.type
_entity.pdbx_description
1 polymer ?
#
loop_
_entity_poly.entity_id
_entity_poly.type
_entity_poly.pdbx_seq_one_letter_code
_entity_poly.pdbx_strand_id
1 'polypeptide(L)'
;LFESYLQLFRLGIRHPDHMAQQISLLERTLTVPVTGYWKGRYGFGKPVFAAHDRMLLGQSRRRDILISAVFPVFWLYARTTSQPDLEAYLVRLYNRFPAPGWNRITSTVAAQVFAERGNIPAELHTASLSQGMLHLYKQGCALPACASCPLGV
;
A
#
# COMPACT_ATOMS: atom_id res chain seq x y z
N LEU A 1 3.98 -19.73 1.41
CA LEU A 1 3.64 -18.29 1.28
C LEU A 1 4.58 -17.57 0.31
N PHE A 2 5.89 -17.57 0.56
CA PHE A 2 6.87 -16.90 -0.31
C PHE A 2 6.81 -17.36 -1.77
N GLU A 3 6.91 -18.67 -2.01
CA GLU A 3 6.83 -19.25 -3.36
C GLU A 3 5.53 -18.90 -4.09
N SER A 4 4.41 -18.84 -3.37
CA SER A 4 3.10 -18.49 -3.94
C SER A 4 3.10 -17.05 -4.48
N TYR A 5 3.66 -16.10 -3.73
CA TYR A 5 3.82 -14.71 -4.20
C TYR A 5 4.82 -14.63 -5.35
N LEU A 6 5.93 -15.36 -5.29
CA LEU A 6 6.90 -15.39 -6.38
C LEU A 6 6.27 -15.89 -7.70
N GLN A 7 5.49 -16.96 -7.63
CA GLN A 7 4.72 -17.47 -8.76
C GLN A 7 3.72 -16.45 -9.29
N LEU A 8 3.02 -15.75 -8.39
CA LEU A 8 2.07 -14.70 -8.76
C LEU A 8 2.75 -13.53 -9.48
N PHE A 9 3.89 -13.05 -8.98
CA PHE A 9 4.65 -12.00 -9.66
C PHE A 9 5.20 -12.46 -11.01
N ARG A 10 5.71 -13.70 -11.10
CA ARG A 10 6.16 -14.28 -12.38
C ARG A 10 5.02 -14.43 -13.39
N LEU A 11 3.82 -14.77 -12.94
CA LEU A 11 2.63 -14.75 -13.78
C LEU A 11 2.33 -13.32 -14.25
N GLY A 12 2.48 -12.34 -13.37
CA GLY A 12 2.26 -10.95 -13.69
C GLY A 12 3.21 -10.39 -14.75
N ILE A 13 4.48 -10.82 -14.73
CA ILE A 13 5.47 -10.50 -15.77
C ILE A 13 5.00 -10.97 -17.15
N ARG A 14 4.40 -12.15 -17.24
CA ARG A 14 3.91 -12.72 -18.51
C ARG A 14 2.64 -12.06 -19.05
N HIS A 15 1.91 -11.32 -18.21
CA HIS A 15 0.62 -10.72 -18.56
C HIS A 15 0.55 -9.23 -18.16
N PRO A 16 1.40 -8.36 -18.72
CA PRO A 16 1.54 -6.97 -18.28
C PRO A 16 0.27 -6.12 -18.45
N ASP A 17 -0.59 -6.48 -19.41
CA ASP A 17 -1.83 -5.74 -19.72
C ASP A 17 -2.92 -5.92 -18.65
N HIS A 18 -2.75 -6.86 -17.73
CA HIS A 18 -3.74 -7.23 -16.71
C HIS A 18 -3.43 -6.64 -15.32
N MET A 19 -2.82 -5.46 -15.27
CA MET A 19 -2.36 -4.83 -14.02
C MET A 19 -3.47 -4.68 -12.96
N ALA A 20 -4.68 -4.29 -13.38
CA ALA A 20 -5.80 -4.14 -12.46
C ALA A 20 -6.23 -5.48 -11.84
N GLN A 21 -6.26 -6.56 -12.64
CA GLN A 21 -6.55 -7.90 -12.11
C GLN A 21 -5.43 -8.37 -11.16
N GLN A 22 -4.17 -8.09 -11.49
CA GLN A 22 -3.02 -8.44 -10.63
C GLN A 22 -3.11 -7.77 -9.26
N ILE A 23 -3.44 -6.46 -9.22
CA ILE A 23 -3.66 -5.73 -7.98
C ILE A 23 -4.80 -6.34 -7.18
N SER A 24 -5.94 -6.63 -7.83
CA SER A 24 -7.08 -7.26 -7.15
C SER A 24 -6.73 -8.63 -6.57
N LEU A 25 -5.95 -9.43 -7.31
CA LEU A 25 -5.49 -10.74 -6.86
C LEU A 25 -4.57 -10.61 -5.64
N LEU A 26 -3.62 -9.68 -5.67
CA LEU A 26 -2.73 -9.38 -4.55
C LEU A 26 -3.52 -8.96 -3.31
N GLU A 27 -4.49 -8.05 -3.43
CA GLU A 27 -5.36 -7.67 -2.30
C GLU A 27 -6.13 -8.88 -1.73
N ARG A 28 -6.55 -9.82 -2.59
CA ARG A 28 -7.27 -11.02 -2.17
C ARG A 28 -6.40 -12.01 -1.40
N THR A 29 -5.08 -12.03 -1.61
CA THR A 29 -4.15 -12.93 -0.87
C THR A 29 -4.17 -12.69 0.65
N LEU A 30 -4.57 -11.50 1.10
CA LEU A 30 -4.69 -11.13 2.51
C LEU A 30 -6.15 -11.13 3.01
N THR A 31 -7.03 -11.89 2.33
CA THR A 31 -8.42 -12.07 2.77
C THR A 31 -8.46 -13.14 3.85
N VAL A 32 -8.59 -12.71 5.10
CA VAL A 32 -8.66 -13.61 6.25
C VAL A 32 -10.05 -13.52 6.86
N PRO A 33 -10.87 -14.59 6.82
CA PRO A 33 -12.19 -14.57 7.43
C PRO A 33 -12.09 -14.40 8.95
N VAL A 34 -13.01 -13.64 9.53
CA VAL A 34 -13.11 -13.50 10.98
C VAL A 34 -13.62 -14.81 11.57
N THR A 35 -12.85 -15.37 12.50
CA THR A 35 -13.19 -16.60 13.22
C THR A 35 -13.05 -16.41 14.72
N GLY A 36 -13.73 -17.25 15.50
CA GLY A 36 -13.63 -17.30 16.96
C GLY A 36 -13.98 -15.97 17.64
N TYR A 37 -13.15 -15.59 18.62
CA TYR A 37 -13.33 -14.42 19.50
C TYR A 37 -13.68 -13.12 18.77
N TRP A 38 -13.05 -12.88 17.61
CA TRP A 38 -13.18 -11.62 16.88
C TRP A 38 -14.51 -11.47 16.14
N LYS A 39 -15.28 -12.56 15.92
CA LYS A 39 -16.55 -12.53 15.16
C LYS A 39 -17.60 -11.63 15.80
N GLY A 40 -17.58 -11.53 17.13
CA GLY A 40 -18.51 -10.73 17.91
C GLY A 40 -17.93 -9.48 18.54
N ARG A 41 -16.64 -9.16 18.34
CA ARG A 41 -15.92 -8.14 19.15
C ARG A 41 -15.06 -7.21 18.30
N TYR A 42 -15.69 -6.57 17.31
CA TYR A 42 -15.06 -5.56 16.45
C TYR A 42 -15.38 -4.11 16.85
N GLY A 43 -16.24 -3.91 17.85
CA GLY A 43 -16.53 -2.61 18.47
C GLY A 43 -15.99 -2.57 19.90
N PHE A 44 -15.69 -1.37 20.40
CA PHE A 44 -15.27 -1.20 21.79
C PHE A 44 -16.46 -1.41 22.74
N GLY A 45 -16.27 -2.17 23.80
CA GLY A 45 -17.15 -2.21 24.97
C GLY A 45 -18.44 -3.02 24.88
N LYS A 46 -18.85 -3.53 23.71
CA LYS A 46 -20.03 -4.41 23.58
C LYS A 46 -19.81 -5.50 22.53
N PRO A 47 -20.21 -6.76 22.81
CA PRO A 47 -20.27 -7.77 21.77
C PRO A 47 -21.31 -7.35 20.73
N VAL A 48 -20.88 -7.24 19.48
CA VAL A 48 -21.74 -6.97 18.33
C VAL A 48 -21.72 -8.22 17.46
N PHE A 49 -22.84 -8.94 17.40
CA PHE A 49 -22.98 -10.08 16.51
C PHE A 49 -23.08 -9.55 15.08
N ALA A 50 -22.09 -9.87 14.25
CA ALA A 50 -22.12 -9.47 12.85
C ALA A 50 -23.21 -10.26 12.10
N ALA A 51 -24.11 -9.55 11.42
CA ALA A 51 -25.15 -10.18 10.57
C ALA A 51 -24.57 -10.89 9.33
N HIS A 52 -23.30 -10.64 8.99
CA HIS A 52 -22.61 -11.19 7.83
C HIS A 52 -21.18 -11.58 8.20
N ASP A 53 -20.61 -12.54 7.46
CA ASP A 53 -19.21 -12.92 7.61
C ASP A 53 -18.30 -11.72 7.30
N ARG A 54 -17.47 -11.36 8.27
CA ARG A 54 -16.52 -10.25 8.16
C ARG A 54 -15.13 -10.78 7.86
N MET A 55 -14.28 -9.90 7.33
CA MET A 55 -12.85 -10.14 7.15
C MET A 55 -12.06 -9.43 8.25
N LEU A 56 -11.00 -10.07 8.76
CA LEU A 56 -10.15 -9.49 9.82
C LEU A 56 -9.42 -8.24 9.33
N LEU A 57 -9.10 -8.19 8.04
CA LEU A 57 -8.37 -7.10 7.42
C LEU A 57 -9.27 -6.36 6.43
N GLY A 58 -9.51 -5.07 6.70
CA GLY A 58 -10.10 -4.16 5.72
C GLY A 58 -9.15 -3.87 4.56
N GLN A 59 -9.68 -3.37 3.44
CA GLN A 59 -8.89 -3.12 2.23
C GLN A 59 -7.66 -2.24 2.47
N SER A 60 -7.82 -1.13 3.21
CA SER A 60 -6.71 -0.23 3.54
C SER A 60 -5.56 -0.95 4.25
N ARG A 61 -5.87 -1.84 5.21
CA ARG A 61 -4.85 -2.61 5.94
C ARG A 61 -4.16 -3.65 5.05
N ARG A 62 -4.89 -4.29 4.13
CA ARG A 62 -4.28 -5.23 3.17
C ARG A 62 -3.28 -4.52 2.26
N ARG A 63 -3.63 -3.34 1.74
CA ARG A 63 -2.71 -2.51 0.94
C ARG A 63 -1.48 -2.09 1.72
N ASP A 64 -1.68 -1.62 2.95
CA ASP A 64 -0.57 -1.23 3.84
C ASP A 64 0.42 -2.37 4.07
N ILE A 65 -0.05 -3.60 4.34
CA ILE A 65 0.81 -4.78 4.47
C ILE A 65 1.55 -5.09 3.16
N LEU A 66 0.85 -5.04 2.02
CA LEU A 66 1.47 -5.31 0.72
C LEU A 66 2.60 -4.31 0.43
N ILE A 67 2.34 -3.02 0.64
CA ILE A 67 3.27 -1.91 0.40
C ILE A 67 4.45 -1.94 1.36
N SER A 68 4.20 -2.15 2.65
CA SER A 68 5.21 -1.99 3.70
C SER A 68 6.00 -3.28 3.98
N ALA A 69 5.48 -4.46 3.59
CA ALA A 69 6.13 -5.74 3.89
C ALA A 69 6.36 -6.61 2.65
N VAL A 70 5.34 -6.82 1.81
CA VAL A 70 5.45 -7.77 0.69
C VAL A 70 6.37 -7.19 -0.40
N PHE A 71 6.07 -6.01 -0.95
CA PHE A 71 6.89 -5.41 -2.01
C PHE A 71 8.38 -5.29 -1.64
N PRO A 72 8.77 -4.77 -0.46
CA PRO A 72 10.18 -4.65 -0.09
C PRO A 72 10.92 -5.99 -0.06
N VAL A 73 10.29 -7.04 0.48
CA VAL A 73 10.89 -8.38 0.55
C VAL A 73 11.15 -8.95 -0.84
N PHE A 74 10.19 -8.83 -1.76
CA PHE A 74 10.34 -9.35 -3.12
C PHE A 74 11.27 -8.49 -3.99
N TRP A 75 11.33 -7.19 -3.73
CA TRP A 75 12.30 -6.32 -4.36
C TRP A 75 13.73 -6.68 -3.93
N LEU A 76 13.95 -6.90 -2.62
CA LEU A 76 15.24 -7.38 -2.12
C LEU A 76 15.61 -8.71 -2.77
N TYR A 77 14.68 -9.67 -2.81
CA TYR A 77 14.90 -10.96 -3.46
C TYR A 77 15.29 -10.82 -4.94
N ALA A 78 14.59 -9.98 -5.71
CA ALA A 78 14.91 -9.76 -7.12
C ALA A 78 16.33 -9.21 -7.32
N ARG A 79 16.77 -8.29 -6.44
CA ARG A 79 18.12 -7.74 -6.45
C ARG A 79 19.18 -8.78 -6.08
N THR A 80 19.00 -9.49 -4.97
CA THR A 80 19.99 -10.45 -4.46
C THR A 80 20.14 -11.68 -5.35
N THR A 81 19.14 -11.99 -6.15
CA THR A 81 19.16 -13.11 -7.12
C THR A 81 19.36 -12.65 -8.56
N SER A 82 19.67 -11.37 -8.78
CA SER A 82 19.93 -10.78 -10.10
C SER A 82 18.83 -11.10 -11.12
N GLN A 83 17.56 -10.90 -10.74
CA GLN A 83 16.38 -11.04 -11.60
C GLN A 83 15.86 -9.65 -12.03
N PRO A 84 16.47 -8.99 -13.04
CA PRO A 84 16.14 -7.61 -13.42
C PRO A 84 14.70 -7.46 -13.93
N ASP A 85 14.15 -8.46 -14.61
CA ASP A 85 12.77 -8.43 -15.09
C ASP A 85 11.76 -8.40 -13.94
N LEU A 86 12.05 -9.15 -12.88
CA LEU A 86 11.24 -9.19 -11.67
C LEU A 86 11.33 -7.86 -10.93
N GLU A 87 12.53 -7.29 -10.78
CA GLU A 87 12.71 -5.97 -10.18
C GLU A 87 11.95 -4.89 -10.95
N ALA A 88 12.14 -4.81 -12.26
CA ALA A 88 11.48 -3.82 -13.10
C ALA A 88 9.95 -3.97 -13.05
N TYR A 89 9.44 -5.20 -13.04
CA TYR A 89 8.01 -5.48 -12.88
C TYR A 89 7.49 -5.03 -11.51
N LEU A 90 8.18 -5.36 -10.42
CA LEU A 90 7.78 -4.96 -9.07
C LEU A 90 7.75 -3.44 -8.92
N VAL A 91 8.72 -2.72 -9.49
CA VAL A 91 8.73 -1.24 -9.49
C VAL A 91 7.53 -0.68 -10.26
N ARG A 92 7.24 -1.19 -11.46
CA ARG A 92 6.08 -0.75 -12.25
C ARG A 92 4.77 -1.02 -11.52
N LEU A 93 4.63 -2.21 -10.94
CA LEU A 93 3.46 -2.60 -10.17
C LEU A 93 3.31 -1.70 -8.94
N TYR A 94 4.37 -1.48 -8.19
CA TYR A 94 4.38 -0.61 -7.00
C TYR A 94 3.96 0.82 -7.32
N ASN A 95 4.48 1.41 -8.40
CA ASN A 95 4.13 2.77 -8.83
C ASN A 95 2.66 2.93 -9.21
N ARG A 96 2.00 1.86 -9.64
CA ARG A 96 0.56 1.83 -9.98
C ARG A 96 -0.31 1.24 -8.87
N PHE A 97 0.30 0.68 -7.83
CA PHE A 97 -0.42 0.03 -6.75
C PHE A 97 -1.20 1.09 -5.96
N PRO A 98 -2.49 0.88 -5.66
CA PRO A 98 -3.27 1.88 -4.96
C PRO A 98 -2.76 2.06 -3.52
N ALA A 99 -2.68 3.30 -3.07
CA ALA A 99 -2.31 3.63 -1.70
C ALA A 99 -3.32 3.04 -0.68
N PRO A 100 -2.90 2.86 0.58
CA PRO A 100 -3.86 2.72 1.66
C PRO A 100 -4.67 4.03 1.79
N GLY A 101 -5.81 3.97 2.49
CA GLY A 101 -6.62 5.17 2.71
C GLY A 101 -5.81 6.30 3.37
N TRP A 102 -6.23 7.54 3.15
CA TRP A 102 -5.62 8.72 3.76
C TRP A 102 -5.52 8.59 5.29
N ASN A 103 -4.42 9.08 5.85
CA ASN A 103 -4.24 9.22 7.28
C ASN A 103 -3.83 10.66 7.60
N ARG A 104 -3.81 11.02 8.89
CA ARG A 104 -3.48 12.37 9.33
C ARG A 104 -2.15 12.87 8.73
N ILE A 105 -1.13 12.00 8.66
CA ILE A 105 0.18 12.36 8.14
C ILE A 105 0.12 12.67 6.64
N THR A 106 -0.43 11.77 5.84
CA THR A 106 -0.51 11.97 4.39
C THR A 106 -1.41 13.15 4.05
N SER A 107 -2.50 13.37 4.80
CA SER A 107 -3.35 14.56 4.66
C SER A 107 -2.61 15.86 4.98
N THR A 108 -1.80 15.90 6.04
CA THR A 108 -0.99 17.08 6.38
C THR A 108 0.01 17.41 5.27
N VAL A 109 0.76 16.41 4.78
CA VAL A 109 1.72 16.64 3.70
C VAL A 109 1.01 17.05 2.42
N ALA A 110 -0.11 16.41 2.07
CA ALA A 110 -0.86 16.77 0.88
C ALA A 110 -1.38 18.22 0.94
N ALA A 111 -1.89 18.64 2.09
CA ALA A 111 -2.34 20.02 2.29
C ALA A 111 -1.21 21.05 2.16
N GLN A 112 0.03 20.70 2.53
CA GLN A 112 1.19 21.58 2.41
C GLN A 112 1.77 21.59 0.99
N VAL A 113 1.89 20.43 0.35
CA VAL A 113 2.55 20.28 -0.95
C VAL A 113 1.62 20.60 -2.12
N PHE A 114 0.32 20.33 -1.99
CA PHE A 114 -0.67 20.49 -3.05
C PHE A 114 -1.71 21.57 -2.74
N ALA A 115 -1.41 22.49 -1.80
CA ALA A 115 -2.32 23.56 -1.36
C ALA A 115 -3.00 24.30 -2.52
N GLU A 116 -2.25 24.60 -3.59
CA GLU A 116 -2.74 25.34 -4.76
C GLU A 116 -3.40 24.46 -5.83
N ARG A 117 -3.23 23.13 -5.76
CA ARG A 117 -3.74 22.18 -6.77
C ARG A 117 -5.08 21.53 -6.39
N GLY A 118 -5.63 21.87 -5.21
CA GLY A 118 -6.84 21.23 -4.69
C GLY A 118 -6.63 19.79 -4.25
N ASN A 119 -7.72 19.03 -4.09
CA ASN A 119 -7.65 17.62 -3.70
C ASN A 119 -6.96 16.79 -4.80
N ILE A 120 -5.98 15.97 -4.41
CA ILE A 120 -5.36 14.99 -5.32
C ILE A 120 -6.45 14.01 -5.77
N PRO A 121 -6.68 13.82 -7.09
CA PRO A 121 -7.57 12.80 -7.59
C PRO A 121 -7.24 11.43 -7.00
N ALA A 122 -8.27 10.67 -6.60
CA ALA A 122 -8.08 9.37 -5.97
C ALA A 122 -7.28 8.39 -6.85
N GLU A 123 -7.38 8.53 -8.17
CA GLU A 123 -6.65 7.77 -9.18
C GLU A 123 -5.13 8.01 -9.16
N LEU A 124 -4.71 9.19 -8.68
CA LEU A 124 -3.31 9.55 -8.54
C LEU A 124 -2.74 9.13 -7.17
N HIS A 125 -3.58 8.61 -6.26
CA HIS A 125 -3.16 8.19 -4.93
C HIS A 125 -2.60 6.76 -4.95
N THR A 126 -1.33 6.67 -5.34
CA THR A 126 -0.59 5.41 -5.47
C THR A 126 0.31 5.14 -4.25
N ALA A 127 0.80 3.91 -4.11
CA ALA A 127 1.71 3.49 -3.06
C ALA A 127 3.00 4.32 -3.06
N SER A 128 3.54 4.63 -4.24
CA SER A 128 4.72 5.49 -4.38
C SER A 128 4.45 6.90 -3.86
N LEU A 129 3.33 7.51 -4.22
CA LEU A 129 2.96 8.83 -3.71
C LEU A 129 2.75 8.81 -2.19
N SER A 130 2.04 7.80 -1.67
CA SER A 130 1.81 7.66 -0.22
C SER A 130 3.10 7.50 0.57
N GLN A 131 4.05 6.67 0.10
CA GLN A 131 5.34 6.51 0.77
C GLN A 131 6.24 7.74 0.61
N GLY A 132 6.16 8.44 -0.52
CA GLY A 132 6.81 9.74 -0.69
C GLY A 132 6.32 10.77 0.33
N MET A 133 5.00 10.86 0.55
CA MET A 133 4.44 11.75 1.59
C MET A 133 4.88 11.35 2.99
N LEU A 134 4.91 10.06 3.32
CA LEU A 134 5.42 9.60 4.61
C LEU A 134 6.90 9.95 4.81
N HIS A 135 7.71 9.86 3.75
CA HIS A 135 9.12 10.24 3.76
C HIS A 135 9.28 11.76 4.00
N LEU A 136 8.57 12.59 3.24
CA LEU A 136 8.58 14.05 3.41
C LEU A 136 8.15 14.47 4.80
N TYR A 137 7.12 13.83 5.36
CA TYR A 137 6.71 14.11 6.72
C TYR A 137 7.84 13.86 7.73
N LYS A 138 8.47 12.68 7.64
CA LYS A 138 9.53 12.26 8.57
C LYS A 138 10.80 13.11 8.45
N GLN A 139 11.17 13.52 7.24
CA GLN A 139 12.43 14.23 6.99
C GLN A 139 12.30 15.76 7.00
N GLY A 140 11.08 16.30 6.82
CA GLY A 140 10.87 17.73 6.67
C GLY A 140 9.66 18.25 7.45
N CYS A 141 8.45 17.88 7.05
CA CYS A 141 7.22 18.54 7.50
C CYS A 141 6.96 18.43 9.02
N ALA A 142 7.49 17.40 9.69
CA ALA A 142 7.41 17.28 11.15
C ALA A 142 8.36 18.24 11.91
N LEU A 143 9.47 18.65 11.27
CA LEU A 143 10.51 19.53 11.84
C LEU A 143 10.52 20.94 11.22
N PRO A 144 9.39 21.37 10.63
CA PRO A 144 9.29 22.45 9.63
C PRO A 144 10.55 22.77 8.80
N ALA A 145 11.31 21.76 8.37
CA ALA A 145 12.61 21.95 7.73
C ALA A 145 12.50 22.20 6.21
N CYS A 146 11.66 23.14 5.79
CA CYS A 146 11.39 23.39 4.37
C CYS A 146 12.65 23.78 3.59
N ALA A 147 13.59 24.50 4.20
CA ALA A 147 14.85 24.89 3.56
C ALA A 147 15.75 23.71 3.15
N SER A 148 15.59 22.54 3.79
CA SER A 148 16.32 21.31 3.46
C SER A 148 15.41 20.25 2.81
N CYS A 149 14.16 20.61 2.50
CA CYS A 149 13.22 19.72 1.85
C CYS A 149 13.56 19.62 0.35
N PRO A 150 13.49 18.42 -0.27
CA PRO A 150 13.68 18.30 -1.72
C PRO A 150 12.60 19.03 -2.55
N LEU A 151 11.52 19.49 -1.91
CA LEU A 151 10.48 20.33 -2.51
C LEU A 151 10.54 21.80 -2.07
N GLY A 152 11.48 22.15 -1.17
CA GLY A 152 11.68 23.52 -0.72
C GLY A 152 12.29 24.36 -1.83
N VAL A 153 11.54 25.36 -2.27
CA VAL A 153 12.05 26.46 -3.10
C VAL A 153 12.20 27.68 -2.21
#